data_AF-A0A1C5GEL3-F1
#
_entry.id   AF-A0A1C5GEL3-F1
#
_cell.length_a   1.000
_cell.length_b   1.000
_cell.length_c   1.000
_cell.angle_alpha   90.00
_cell.angle_beta   90.00
_cell.angle_gamma   90.00
#
_symmetry.space_group_name_H-M   'P 1'
#
loop_
_entity.id
_entity.type
_entity.pdbx_description
1 polymer ?
#
loop_
_entity_poly.entity_id
_entity_poly.type
_entity_poly.pdbx_seq_one_letter_code
_entity_poly.pdbx_strand_id
1 'polypeptide(L)'
;MDAMTEERDAPAETPVPPGPSPEPAEGPGPRRSDRLWSMLRRLSPAGPPAGRWFAGVLAAVVTAVLTAWLLAWGLVPVTPPPPPPDPDALPFTVAVRVGHDPPDGWVVEAPLADIPTRPVWSGDWTQWAREAAGAPASRQHVSFTVQGVDEAQVTLTDLRVRVVARRPAPRGVFAAPGGGGPTAYRWVHANLDEDPPLLTAGIFEEGEDFVPEHERKEIRFPYRVSLSDAETFLVIGYTENCDCDWKVEVDWAAQGRIGTVTVDDAGRPFRVTGTAGVHTECWTSPDGTEECRRR
;
A
#
# COMPACT_ATOMS: atom_id res chain seq x y z
N MET A 1 67.88 0.92 -16.90
CA MET A 1 66.83 0.50 -17.85
C MET A 1 65.69 1.46 -17.66
N ASP A 2 65.81 2.58 -18.37
CA ASP A 2 64.79 3.60 -18.55
C ASP A 2 63.50 2.99 -19.13
N ALA A 3 62.37 3.41 -18.59
CA ALA A 3 61.11 3.42 -19.33
C ALA A 3 60.25 4.57 -18.79
N MET A 4 60.32 5.64 -19.55
CA MET A 4 59.57 6.89 -19.54
C MET A 4 58.12 6.78 -19.03
N THR A 5 57.80 7.69 -18.12
CA THR A 5 56.45 8.15 -17.80
C THR A 5 55.92 8.94 -19.00
N GLU A 6 54.84 8.46 -19.63
CA GLU A 6 54.13 9.21 -20.68
C GLU A 6 52.75 9.62 -20.16
N GLU A 7 52.67 10.92 -19.85
CA GLU A 7 51.51 11.68 -19.46
C GLU A 7 50.55 11.77 -20.66
N ARG A 8 49.36 11.16 -20.54
CA ARG A 8 48.32 11.24 -21.58
C ARG A 8 47.51 12.52 -21.40
N ASP A 9 47.84 13.50 -22.25
CA ASP A 9 47.09 14.73 -22.44
C ASP A 9 45.66 14.46 -22.93
N ALA A 10 44.71 15.21 -22.37
CA ALA A 10 43.32 15.25 -22.80
C ALA A 10 43.20 16.04 -24.13
N PRO A 11 42.41 15.56 -25.11
CA PRO A 11 42.27 16.27 -26.37
C PRO A 11 41.44 17.55 -26.22
N ALA A 12 42.03 18.66 -26.66
CA ALA A 12 41.42 19.98 -26.73
C ALA A 12 40.20 20.00 -27.67
N GLU A 13 39.10 20.60 -27.19
CA GLU A 13 37.90 20.91 -27.96
C GLU A 13 38.22 21.80 -29.17
N THR A 14 37.74 21.38 -30.34
CA THR A 14 37.81 22.15 -31.57
C THR A 14 36.57 23.06 -31.68
N PRO A 15 36.70 24.35 -32.02
CA PRO A 15 35.55 25.25 -32.10
C PRO A 15 34.68 24.93 -33.33
N VAL A 16 33.38 24.76 -33.11
CA VAL A 16 32.37 24.57 -34.16
C VAL A 16 32.08 25.91 -34.85
N PRO A 17 32.16 26.01 -36.19
CA PRO A 17 31.83 27.23 -36.91
C PRO A 17 30.32 27.52 -36.90
N PRO A 18 29.90 28.79 -36.87
CA PRO A 18 28.48 29.15 -36.84
C PRO A 18 27.80 28.78 -38.17
N GLY A 19 26.72 28.00 -38.07
CA GLY A 19 25.86 27.65 -39.19
C GLY A 19 25.09 28.85 -39.77
N PRO A 20 24.67 28.78 -41.04
CA PRO A 20 24.03 29.90 -41.74
C PRO A 20 22.64 30.22 -41.16
N SER A 21 22.33 31.52 -41.13
CA SER A 21 21.04 32.10 -40.72
C SER A 21 19.87 31.50 -41.51
N PRO A 22 18.72 31.20 -40.87
CA PRO A 22 17.57 30.65 -41.57
C PRO A 22 16.91 31.68 -42.48
N GLU A 23 16.72 31.30 -43.75
CA GLU A 23 15.83 31.96 -44.71
C GLU A 23 14.38 32.00 -44.20
N PRO A 24 13.57 32.98 -44.61
CA PRO A 24 12.19 33.08 -44.17
C PRO A 24 11.38 31.90 -44.72
N ALA A 25 10.80 31.12 -43.81
CA ALA A 25 9.88 30.05 -44.15
C ALA A 25 8.68 30.61 -44.93
N GLU A 26 8.50 30.07 -46.13
CA GLU A 26 7.30 30.19 -46.96
C GLU A 26 6.05 29.87 -46.12
N GLY A 27 5.14 30.84 -46.03
CA GLY A 27 3.95 30.74 -45.18
C GLY A 27 3.07 29.55 -45.58
N PRO A 28 2.44 28.86 -44.62
CA PRO A 28 1.54 27.77 -44.94
C PRO A 28 0.34 28.30 -45.75
N GLY A 29 0.12 27.69 -46.92
CA GLY A 29 -1.07 27.93 -47.74
C GLY A 29 -2.37 27.78 -46.94
N PRO A 30 -3.45 28.47 -47.34
CA PRO A 30 -4.65 28.61 -46.52
C PRO A 30 -5.22 27.25 -46.13
N ARG A 31 -5.35 27.04 -44.83
CA ARG A 31 -5.89 25.82 -44.23
C ARG A 31 -7.33 25.66 -44.70
N ARG A 32 -7.79 24.41 -44.85
CA ARG A 32 -9.15 24.01 -45.27
C ARG A 32 -10.28 24.68 -44.45
N SER A 33 -9.95 25.24 -43.28
CA SER A 33 -10.79 26.09 -42.44
C SER A 33 -11.20 27.43 -43.09
N ASP A 34 -10.39 27.99 -44.00
CA ASP A 34 -10.64 29.33 -44.57
C ASP A 34 -11.70 29.31 -45.70
N ARG A 35 -11.89 28.16 -46.36
CA ARG A 35 -12.97 27.96 -47.33
C ARG A 35 -14.33 27.75 -46.66
N LEU A 36 -14.37 27.20 -45.44
CA LEU A 36 -15.62 27.03 -44.70
C LEU A 36 -16.12 28.36 -44.11
N TRP A 37 -15.21 29.20 -43.63
CA TRP A 37 -15.53 30.52 -43.09
C TRP A 37 -15.95 31.55 -44.15
N SER A 38 -15.44 31.44 -45.38
CA SER A 38 -15.87 32.29 -46.50
C SER A 38 -17.25 31.89 -47.05
N MET A 39 -17.66 30.62 -46.89
CA MET A 39 -19.01 30.17 -47.23
C MET A 39 -20.03 30.61 -46.16
N LEU A 40 -19.64 30.61 -44.88
CA LEU A 40 -20.49 31.07 -43.76
C LEU A 40 -20.69 32.60 -43.72
N ARG A 41 -19.79 33.40 -44.33
CA ARG A 41 -20.02 34.86 -44.49
C ARG A 41 -21.05 35.24 -45.54
N ARG A 42 -21.44 34.31 -46.43
CA ARG A 42 -22.46 34.54 -47.48
C ARG A 42 -23.90 34.27 -47.03
N LEU A 43 -24.11 33.96 -45.75
CA LEU A 43 -25.43 33.97 -45.12
C LEU A 43 -25.48 35.07 -44.07
N SER A 44 -25.33 36.31 -44.54
CA SER A 44 -25.73 37.48 -43.76
C SER A 44 -27.17 37.83 -44.16
N PRO A 45 -28.18 37.55 -43.33
CA PRO A 45 -29.53 38.04 -43.60
C PRO A 45 -29.54 39.56 -43.37
N ALA A 46 -29.73 40.31 -44.45
CA ALA A 46 -29.99 41.75 -44.39
C ALA A 46 -31.43 41.97 -43.90
N GLY A 47 -31.59 42.36 -42.64
CA GLY A 47 -32.88 42.71 -42.04
C GLY A 47 -32.70 43.54 -40.76
N PRO A 48 -33.66 44.43 -40.44
CA PRO A 48 -33.49 45.46 -39.38
C PRO A 48 -33.34 44.85 -37.97
N PRO A 49 -32.64 45.56 -37.05
CA PRO A 49 -32.16 45.02 -35.77
C PRO A 49 -33.24 44.64 -34.75
N ALA A 50 -34.51 44.97 -34.99
CA ALA A 50 -35.60 44.70 -34.06
C ALA A 50 -35.98 43.21 -33.95
N GLY A 51 -35.78 42.39 -34.99
CA GLY A 51 -36.20 40.97 -34.98
C GLY A 51 -35.27 40.02 -34.24
N ARG A 52 -34.01 40.40 -33.99
CA ARG A 52 -32.99 39.53 -33.38
C ARG A 52 -33.15 39.40 -31.87
N TRP A 53 -33.65 40.43 -31.21
CA TRP A 53 -33.99 40.39 -29.79
C TRP A 53 -35.17 39.45 -29.52
N PHE A 54 -36.22 39.54 -30.35
CA PHE A 54 -37.39 38.67 -30.22
C PHE A 54 -37.06 37.20 -30.50
N ALA A 55 -36.22 36.90 -31.50
CA ALA A 55 -35.81 35.53 -31.78
C ALA A 55 -34.96 34.91 -30.66
N GLY A 56 -34.05 35.69 -30.04
CA GLY A 56 -33.25 35.22 -28.90
C GLY A 56 -34.09 34.99 -27.64
N VAL A 57 -35.07 35.86 -27.38
CA VAL A 57 -36.00 35.70 -26.24
C VAL A 57 -36.94 34.52 -26.47
N LEU A 58 -37.48 34.34 -27.68
CA LEU A 58 -38.31 33.17 -28.02
C LEU A 58 -37.55 31.86 -27.88
N ALA A 59 -36.30 31.80 -28.35
CA ALA A 59 -35.48 30.62 -28.18
C ALA A 59 -35.31 30.29 -26.69
N ALA A 60 -34.93 31.26 -25.86
CA ALA A 60 -34.74 31.06 -24.42
C ALA A 60 -36.03 30.62 -23.69
N VAL A 61 -37.18 31.21 -24.04
CA VAL A 61 -38.49 30.83 -23.48
C VAL A 61 -38.85 29.41 -23.88
N VAL A 62 -38.64 29.02 -25.14
CA VAL A 62 -38.90 27.66 -25.62
C VAL A 62 -38.00 26.65 -24.91
N THR A 63 -36.71 26.93 -24.70
CA THR A 63 -35.82 26.03 -23.93
C THR A 63 -36.24 25.89 -22.49
N ALA A 64 -36.68 26.97 -21.84
CA ALA A 64 -37.14 26.96 -20.45
C ALA A 64 -38.46 26.17 -20.31
N VAL A 65 -39.40 26.34 -21.25
CA VAL A 65 -40.66 25.59 -21.26
C VAL A 65 -40.42 24.11 -21.57
N LEU A 66 -39.54 23.77 -22.52
CA LEU A 66 -39.19 22.38 -22.81
C LEU A 66 -38.47 21.71 -21.65
N THR A 67 -37.53 22.38 -20.98
CA THR A 67 -36.86 21.80 -19.79
C THR A 67 -37.84 21.65 -18.62
N ALA A 68 -38.71 22.63 -18.37
CA ALA A 68 -39.77 22.50 -17.36
C ALA A 68 -40.75 21.37 -17.68
N TRP A 69 -41.12 21.21 -18.95
CA TRP A 69 -42.01 20.13 -19.41
C TRP A 69 -41.33 18.76 -19.30
N LEU A 70 -40.06 18.64 -19.69
CA LEU A 70 -39.28 17.40 -19.55
C LEU A 70 -39.06 17.03 -18.07
N LEU A 71 -38.85 18.01 -17.18
CA LEU A 71 -38.76 17.79 -15.73
C LEU A 71 -40.12 17.37 -15.14
N ALA A 72 -41.21 18.04 -15.52
CA ALA A 72 -42.56 17.71 -15.06
C ALA A 72 -43.02 16.31 -15.51
N TRP A 73 -42.50 15.81 -16.63
CA TRP A 73 -42.82 14.48 -17.17
C TRP A 73 -41.80 13.40 -16.78
N GLY A 74 -40.81 13.72 -15.93
CA GLY A 74 -39.80 12.76 -15.49
C GLY A 74 -38.91 12.22 -16.61
N LEU A 75 -38.84 12.92 -17.74
CA LEU A 75 -38.03 12.55 -18.91
C LEU A 75 -36.57 12.99 -18.77
N VAL A 76 -36.26 13.79 -17.75
CA VAL A 76 -34.90 14.04 -17.29
C VAL A 76 -34.66 13.16 -16.06
N PRO A 77 -33.68 12.25 -16.08
CA PRO A 77 -33.29 11.53 -14.87
C PRO A 77 -32.74 12.54 -13.87
N VAL A 78 -33.53 12.87 -12.85
CA VAL A 78 -33.04 13.57 -11.66
C VAL A 78 -32.24 12.52 -10.89
N THR A 79 -30.92 12.53 -11.01
CA THR A 79 -30.10 11.76 -10.06
C THR A 79 -30.38 12.34 -8.69
N PRO A 80 -30.88 11.55 -7.73
CA PRO A 80 -31.04 12.03 -6.37
C PRO A 80 -29.69 12.58 -5.89
N PRO A 81 -29.67 13.68 -5.13
CA PRO A 81 -28.43 14.17 -4.54
C PRO A 81 -27.78 13.03 -3.75
N PRO A 82 -26.43 12.92 -3.77
CA PRO A 82 -25.76 11.90 -2.98
C PRO A 82 -26.20 12.03 -1.51
N PRO A 83 -26.39 10.91 -0.80
CA PRO A 83 -26.71 10.97 0.61
C PRO A 83 -25.66 11.81 1.34
N PRO A 84 -26.05 12.57 2.38
CA PRO A 84 -25.08 13.30 3.18
C PRO A 84 -24.00 12.34 3.70
N PRO A 85 -22.74 12.76 3.76
CA PRO A 85 -21.66 11.91 4.25
C PRO A 85 -22.00 11.45 5.66
N ASP A 86 -21.81 10.15 5.90
CA ASP A 86 -22.00 9.56 7.22
C ASP A 86 -21.05 10.25 8.21
N PRO A 87 -21.56 10.90 9.27
CA PRO A 87 -20.72 11.61 10.23
C PRO A 87 -19.72 10.68 10.96
N ASP A 88 -20.01 9.38 11.00
CA ASP A 88 -19.19 8.37 11.66
C ASP A 88 -18.25 7.65 10.68
N ALA A 89 -18.34 7.93 9.37
CA ALA A 89 -17.42 7.35 8.40
C ALA A 89 -15.99 7.87 8.60
N LEU A 90 -15.04 6.94 8.55
CA LEU A 90 -13.62 7.24 8.57
C LEU A 90 -13.25 8.06 7.31
N PRO A 91 -12.37 9.06 7.44
CA PRO A 91 -11.92 9.86 6.30
C PRO A 91 -10.87 9.13 5.43
N PHE A 92 -10.67 7.84 5.65
CA PHE A 92 -9.71 6.98 4.98
C PHE A 92 -10.16 5.52 5.02
N THR A 93 -9.52 4.68 4.23
CA THR A 93 -9.64 3.22 4.23
C THR A 93 -8.37 2.59 4.79
N VAL A 94 -8.50 1.36 5.31
CA VAL A 94 -7.36 0.54 5.74
C VAL A 94 -7.47 -0.81 5.06
N ALA A 95 -6.47 -1.15 4.24
CA ALA A 95 -6.35 -2.47 3.63
C ALA A 95 -5.27 -3.27 4.36
N VAL A 96 -5.60 -4.46 4.86
CA VAL A 96 -4.71 -5.28 5.69
C VAL A 96 -4.29 -6.54 4.95
N ARG A 97 -3.02 -6.91 5.09
CA ARG A 97 -2.47 -8.19 4.66
C ARG A 97 -1.68 -8.80 5.83
N VAL A 98 -2.07 -10.00 6.21
CA VAL A 98 -1.34 -10.82 7.20
C VAL A 98 -0.42 -11.77 6.44
N GLY A 99 0.83 -11.81 6.85
CA GLY A 99 1.87 -12.70 6.37
C GLY A 99 2.57 -13.41 7.52
N HIS A 100 3.25 -14.49 7.17
CA HIS A 100 4.10 -15.24 8.08
C HIS A 100 5.16 -15.93 7.22
N ASP A 101 6.43 -15.67 7.53
CA ASP A 101 7.52 -16.16 6.72
C ASP A 101 7.81 -17.61 7.14
N PRO A 102 7.98 -18.56 6.19
CA PRO A 102 8.20 -19.96 6.56
C PRO A 102 9.31 -20.21 7.60
N PRO A 103 10.46 -19.50 7.58
CA PRO A 103 11.51 -19.65 8.60
C PRO A 103 11.07 -19.30 10.03
N ASP A 104 9.99 -18.54 10.21
CA ASP A 104 9.43 -18.22 11.54
C ASP A 104 8.75 -19.43 12.18
N GLY A 105 8.31 -20.38 11.34
CA GLY A 105 7.84 -21.69 11.72
C GLY A 105 6.46 -21.73 12.38
N TRP A 106 6.02 -22.94 12.65
CA TRP A 106 4.74 -23.21 13.30
C TRP A 106 4.93 -24.08 14.52
N VAL A 107 4.10 -23.88 15.55
CA VAL A 107 3.98 -24.81 16.66
C VAL A 107 2.72 -25.65 16.51
N VAL A 108 2.88 -26.97 16.59
CA VAL A 108 1.80 -27.94 16.61
C VAL A 108 1.68 -28.53 18.01
N GLU A 109 0.53 -28.37 18.64
CA GLU A 109 0.21 -28.92 19.97
C GLU A 109 -0.14 -30.42 19.91
N ALA A 110 0.83 -31.22 19.44
CA ALA A 110 0.71 -32.67 19.36
C ALA A 110 2.07 -33.35 19.57
N PRO A 111 2.09 -34.65 19.94
CA PRO A 111 3.31 -35.46 19.88
C PRO A 111 3.83 -35.55 18.44
N LEU A 112 5.16 -35.58 18.25
CA LEU A 112 5.79 -35.66 16.93
C LEU A 112 5.25 -36.80 16.05
N ALA A 113 4.91 -37.95 16.65
CA ALA A 113 4.40 -39.12 15.93
C ALA A 113 2.99 -38.92 15.32
N ASP A 114 2.24 -37.94 15.82
CA ASP A 114 0.86 -37.67 15.39
C ASP A 114 0.79 -36.50 14.38
N ILE A 115 1.93 -35.85 14.11
CA ILE A 115 2.01 -34.72 13.18
C ILE A 115 2.11 -35.26 11.74
N PRO A 116 1.31 -34.74 10.79
CA PRO A 116 1.44 -35.09 9.38
C PRO A 116 2.86 -34.86 8.87
N THR A 117 3.29 -35.70 7.92
CA THR A 117 4.61 -35.57 7.28
C THR A 117 4.80 -34.15 6.77
N ARG A 118 5.92 -33.52 7.15
CA ARG A 118 6.20 -32.15 6.75
C ARG A 118 6.54 -32.08 5.26
N PRO A 119 6.33 -30.93 4.61
CA PRO A 119 6.74 -30.72 3.25
C PRO A 119 8.27 -30.76 3.15
N VAL A 120 8.76 -31.02 1.93
CA VAL A 120 10.14 -30.67 1.59
C VAL A 120 10.37 -29.16 1.77
N TRP A 121 11.62 -28.74 1.85
CA TRP A 121 12.00 -27.34 2.11
C TRP A 121 11.24 -26.30 1.27
N SER A 122 11.09 -26.54 -0.04
CA SER A 122 10.38 -25.67 -0.99
C SER A 122 8.88 -25.96 -1.13
N GLY A 123 8.33 -26.84 -0.29
CA GLY A 123 6.94 -27.25 -0.33
C GLY A 123 5.98 -26.21 0.26
N ASP A 124 4.68 -26.50 0.21
CA ASP A 124 3.65 -25.62 0.78
C ASP A 124 3.52 -25.82 2.30
N TRP A 125 4.36 -25.12 3.05
CA TRP A 125 4.34 -25.09 4.52
C TRP A 125 3.05 -24.51 5.09
N THR A 126 2.41 -23.59 4.36
CA THR A 126 1.16 -22.96 4.80
C THR A 126 -0.01 -23.95 4.70
N GLN A 127 -0.03 -24.80 3.66
CA GLN A 127 -0.97 -25.91 3.57
C GLN A 127 -0.75 -26.94 4.68
N TRP A 128 0.49 -27.40 4.86
CA TRP A 128 0.82 -28.37 5.90
C TRP A 128 0.45 -27.85 7.30
N ALA A 129 0.74 -26.58 7.60
CA ALA A 129 0.39 -26.00 8.90
C ALA A 129 -1.12 -26.06 9.17
N ARG A 130 -1.97 -25.85 8.15
CA ARG A 130 -3.43 -26.02 8.31
C ARG A 130 -3.82 -27.47 8.59
N GLU A 131 -3.22 -28.43 7.88
CA GLU A 131 -3.50 -29.86 8.06
C GLU A 131 -3.02 -30.37 9.42
N ALA A 132 -1.87 -29.87 9.89
CA ALA A 132 -1.29 -30.19 11.19
C ALA A 132 -1.91 -29.40 12.36
N ALA A 133 -2.86 -28.49 12.09
CA ALA A 133 -3.38 -27.53 13.08
C ALA A 133 -2.27 -26.70 13.77
N GLY A 134 -1.23 -26.34 13.01
CA GLY A 134 -0.10 -25.52 13.46
C GLY A 134 -0.46 -24.04 13.59
N ALA A 135 -0.06 -23.45 14.72
CA ALA A 135 -0.15 -22.01 14.95
C ALA A 135 1.13 -21.31 14.44
N PRO A 136 1.03 -20.19 13.70
CA PRO A 136 2.19 -19.38 13.31
C PRO A 136 3.00 -18.99 14.54
N ALA A 137 4.30 -19.23 14.51
CA ALA A 137 5.16 -19.09 15.66
C ALA A 137 6.22 -18.00 15.48
N SER A 138 6.85 -17.59 16.58
CA SER A 138 7.99 -16.66 16.64
C SER A 138 7.65 -15.23 16.22
N ARG A 139 7.25 -15.02 14.96
CA ARG A 139 6.95 -13.72 14.34
C ARG A 139 5.73 -13.79 13.45
N GLN A 140 5.01 -12.68 13.36
CA GLN A 140 3.88 -12.49 12.46
C GLN A 140 3.94 -11.12 11.81
N HIS A 141 3.76 -11.10 10.50
CA HIS A 141 3.88 -9.90 9.66
C HIS A 141 2.49 -9.33 9.39
N VAL A 142 2.25 -8.08 9.74
CA VAL A 142 1.01 -7.37 9.43
C VAL A 142 1.36 -6.15 8.62
N SER A 143 1.10 -6.19 7.31
CA SER A 143 1.18 -4.99 6.48
C SER A 143 -0.19 -4.38 6.30
N PHE A 144 -0.27 -3.06 6.41
CA PHE A 144 -1.51 -2.35 6.15
C PHE A 144 -1.26 -1.04 5.43
N THR A 145 -2.15 -0.73 4.50
CA THR A 145 -2.13 0.50 3.71
C THR A 145 -3.28 1.39 4.15
N VAL A 146 -2.96 2.63 4.49
CA VAL A 146 -3.94 3.68 4.82
C VAL A 146 -4.01 4.65 3.65
N GLN A 147 -5.21 4.90 3.15
CA GLN A 147 -5.45 5.79 2.01
C GLN A 147 -6.66 6.68 2.27
N GLY A 148 -6.54 7.99 2.03
CA GLY A 148 -7.67 8.91 2.13
C GLY A 148 -8.79 8.57 1.16
N VAL A 149 -10.04 8.83 1.53
CA VAL A 149 -11.19 8.60 0.62
C VAL A 149 -11.33 9.72 -0.43
N ASP A 150 -10.71 10.86 -0.18
CA ASP A 150 -10.65 12.02 -1.06
C ASP A 150 -9.30 12.76 -0.92
N GLU A 151 -9.17 13.94 -1.54
CA GLU A 151 -7.95 14.75 -1.50
C GLU A 151 -7.75 15.51 -0.17
N ALA A 152 -8.71 15.44 0.76
CA ALA A 152 -8.54 16.06 2.06
C ALA A 152 -7.45 15.30 2.83
N GLN A 153 -6.52 16.07 3.39
CA GLN A 153 -5.42 15.51 4.14
C GLN A 153 -5.91 14.86 5.44
N VAL A 154 -5.52 13.60 5.63
CA VAL A 154 -5.59 12.88 6.90
C VAL A 154 -4.18 12.81 7.46
N THR A 155 -4.01 13.19 8.72
CA THR A 155 -2.74 13.06 9.43
C THR A 155 -2.82 11.86 10.36
N LEU A 156 -1.97 10.86 10.14
CA LEU A 156 -1.74 9.78 11.11
C LEU A 156 -0.72 10.30 12.13
N THR A 157 -1.01 10.15 13.41
CA THR A 157 -0.26 10.82 14.48
C THR A 157 0.48 9.87 15.41
N ASP A 158 0.02 8.62 15.52
CA ASP A 158 0.66 7.60 16.35
C ASP A 158 0.26 6.18 15.88
N LEU A 159 1.07 5.19 16.23
CA LEU A 159 0.80 3.77 16.01
C LEU A 159 1.20 3.00 17.26
N ARG A 160 0.28 2.16 17.76
CA ARG A 160 0.49 1.36 18.96
C ARG A 160 0.07 -0.07 18.72
N VAL A 161 0.77 -1.01 19.34
CA VAL A 161 0.35 -2.42 19.38
C VAL A 161 -0.33 -2.72 20.71
N ARG A 162 -1.45 -3.43 20.64
CA ARG A 162 -2.21 -3.88 21.82
C ARG A 162 -2.35 -5.39 21.79
N VAL A 163 -1.92 -6.05 22.86
CA VAL A 163 -2.24 -7.45 23.11
C VAL A 163 -3.61 -7.52 23.76
N VAL A 164 -4.55 -8.23 23.13
CA VAL A 164 -5.92 -8.40 23.62
C VAL A 164 -6.10 -9.68 24.42
N ALA A 165 -5.28 -10.70 24.19
CA ALA A 165 -5.23 -11.90 25.03
C ALA A 165 -3.81 -12.49 25.07
N ARG A 166 -3.43 -13.00 26.24
CA ARG A 166 -2.20 -13.78 26.44
C ARG A 166 -2.54 -15.14 27.03
N ARG A 167 -2.11 -16.20 26.36
CA ARG A 167 -2.13 -17.58 26.85
C ARG A 167 -0.67 -18.06 26.95
N PRO A 168 -0.34 -19.02 27.82
CA PRO A 168 1.03 -19.56 27.86
C PRO A 168 1.44 -20.12 26.50
N ALA A 169 2.72 -20.00 26.14
CA ALA A 169 3.25 -20.64 24.94
C ALA A 169 2.89 -22.15 24.92
N PRO A 170 2.40 -22.65 23.80
CA PRO A 170 1.90 -24.01 23.65
C PRO A 170 3.02 -25.03 23.82
N ARG A 171 2.66 -26.18 24.39
CA ARG A 171 3.57 -27.31 24.49
C ARG A 171 3.40 -28.20 23.27
N GLY A 172 4.46 -28.30 22.47
CA GLY A 172 4.33 -28.96 21.19
C GLY A 172 5.65 -29.15 20.47
N VAL A 173 5.53 -29.38 19.17
CA VAL A 173 6.63 -29.46 18.22
C VAL A 173 6.68 -28.16 17.42
N PHE A 174 7.84 -27.52 17.38
CA PHE A 174 8.13 -26.46 16.44
C PHE A 174 8.59 -27.07 15.11
N ALA A 175 8.10 -26.56 13.99
CA ALA A 175 8.51 -26.99 12.67
C ALA A 175 8.68 -25.82 11.71
N ALA A 176 9.79 -25.81 10.98
CA ALA A 176 10.08 -24.81 9.96
C ALA A 176 10.98 -25.38 8.86
N PRO A 177 10.91 -24.86 7.62
CA PRO A 177 12.01 -25.00 6.68
C PRO A 177 13.23 -24.23 7.23
N GLY A 178 14.41 -24.85 7.17
CA GLY A 178 15.66 -24.18 7.53
C GLY A 178 16.07 -23.15 6.48
N GLY A 179 16.85 -22.14 6.87
CA GLY A 179 17.32 -21.11 5.94
C GLY A 179 16.27 -20.02 5.66
N GLY A 180 16.42 -18.90 6.36
CA GLY A 180 15.70 -17.66 6.04
C GLY A 180 16.60 -16.70 5.26
N GLY A 181 16.05 -16.13 4.19
CA GLY A 181 16.61 -14.95 3.54
C GLY A 181 16.03 -13.68 4.17
N PRO A 182 16.73 -12.55 4.08
CA PRO A 182 16.24 -11.29 4.62
C PRO A 182 15.09 -10.72 3.77
N THR A 183 14.15 -10.06 4.44
CA THR A 183 12.95 -9.47 3.82
C THR A 183 13.00 -7.94 3.96
N ALA A 184 12.66 -7.19 2.90
CA ALA A 184 12.79 -5.74 2.82
C ALA A 184 11.45 -4.99 2.94
N TYR A 185 11.25 -4.16 3.98
CA TYR A 185 10.11 -3.24 4.16
C TYR A 185 10.46 -2.05 5.10
N ARG A 186 9.51 -1.10 5.27
CA ARG A 186 9.51 -0.19 6.43
C ARG A 186 8.78 -0.87 7.58
N TRP A 187 9.49 -1.25 8.64
CA TRP A 187 8.89 -2.06 9.70
C TRP A 187 9.26 -1.63 11.12
N VAL A 188 8.40 -2.04 12.05
CA VAL A 188 8.65 -1.99 13.49
C VAL A 188 8.44 -3.37 14.09
N HIS A 189 9.23 -3.70 15.10
CA HIS A 189 9.02 -4.90 15.90
C HIS A 189 8.21 -4.55 17.13
N ALA A 190 7.23 -5.40 17.44
CA ALA A 190 6.44 -5.31 18.67
C ALA A 190 6.72 -6.54 19.52
N ASN A 191 7.41 -6.35 20.65
CA ASN A 191 7.56 -7.42 21.64
C ASN A 191 6.23 -7.64 22.36
N LEU A 192 5.54 -8.73 22.07
CA LEU A 192 4.22 -9.01 22.64
C LEU A 192 4.30 -9.58 24.08
N ASP A 193 5.49 -9.98 24.51
CA ASP A 193 5.75 -10.42 25.88
C ASP A 193 5.81 -9.24 26.88
N GLU A 194 6.00 -8.01 26.38
CA GLU A 194 6.01 -6.78 27.18
C GLU A 194 4.62 -6.15 27.28
N ASP A 195 4.33 -5.47 28.39
CA ASP A 195 3.06 -4.76 28.60
C ASP A 195 3.25 -3.30 29.08
N PRO A 196 2.96 -2.29 28.23
CA PRO A 196 2.50 -2.41 26.85
C PRO A 196 3.62 -2.90 25.91
N PRO A 197 3.28 -3.51 24.76
CA PRO A 197 4.25 -3.88 23.73
C PRO A 197 5.10 -2.67 23.31
N LEU A 198 6.42 -2.82 23.37
CA LEU A 198 7.36 -1.79 22.92
C LEU A 198 7.57 -1.91 21.42
N LEU A 199 7.38 -0.79 20.71
CA LEU A 199 7.71 -0.68 19.30
C LEU A 199 9.16 -0.23 19.14
N THR A 200 9.96 -1.10 18.55
CA THR A 200 11.35 -0.78 18.21
C THR A 200 11.47 -0.69 16.69
N ALA A 201 12.08 0.39 16.20
CA ALA A 201 12.49 0.47 14.81
C ALA A 201 13.38 -0.74 14.50
N GLY A 202 12.98 -1.55 13.53
CA GLY A 202 13.74 -2.75 13.22
C GLY A 202 14.95 -2.43 12.36
N ILE A 203 16.14 -2.56 12.95
CA ILE A 203 17.35 -2.82 12.20
C ILE A 203 17.56 -4.33 12.33
N PHE A 204 17.39 -5.07 11.24
CA PHE A 204 17.94 -6.41 11.19
C PHE A 204 19.46 -6.25 11.12
N GLU A 205 20.21 -6.55 12.19
CA GLU A 205 21.67 -6.68 12.08
C GLU A 205 22.01 -7.90 11.19
N GLU A 206 21.24 -8.98 11.27
CA GLU A 206 21.33 -10.13 10.36
C GLU A 206 20.50 -9.90 9.10
N GLY A 207 21.16 -9.62 7.98
CA GLY A 207 20.48 -9.36 6.71
C GLY A 207 20.51 -7.91 6.26
N GLU A 208 21.08 -7.01 7.06
CA GLU A 208 21.20 -5.58 6.76
C GLU A 208 21.83 -5.35 5.37
N ASP A 209 22.87 -6.12 5.04
CA ASP A 209 23.59 -6.04 3.75
C ASP A 209 22.74 -6.43 2.53
N PHE A 210 21.62 -7.12 2.73
CA PHE A 210 20.79 -7.66 1.65
C PHE A 210 19.49 -6.87 1.42
N VAL A 211 19.10 -6.00 2.37
CA VAL A 211 17.99 -5.06 2.20
C VAL A 211 18.54 -3.70 1.80
N PRO A 212 18.19 -3.18 0.61
CA PRO A 212 18.68 -1.87 0.17
C PRO A 212 18.34 -0.77 1.19
N GLU A 213 19.32 0.08 1.51
CA GLU A 213 19.18 1.13 2.52
C GLU A 213 17.95 2.04 2.29
N HIS A 214 17.62 2.32 1.02
CA HIS A 214 16.47 3.16 0.66
C HIS A 214 15.10 2.54 0.99
N GLU A 215 15.05 1.22 1.21
CA GLU A 215 13.86 0.47 1.61
C GLU A 215 13.74 0.38 3.15
N ARG A 216 14.85 0.54 3.88
CA ARG A 216 14.91 0.57 5.35
C ARG A 216 14.52 1.96 5.86
N LYS A 217 13.23 2.22 6.07
CA LYS A 217 12.79 3.46 6.75
C LYS A 217 12.06 3.17 8.04
N GLU A 218 12.53 3.79 9.10
CA GLU A 218 11.87 3.81 10.41
C GLU A 218 10.49 4.49 10.31
N ILE A 219 9.54 3.99 11.11
CA ILE A 219 8.24 4.62 11.27
C ILE A 219 8.40 5.86 12.17
N ARG A 220 8.25 7.05 11.59
CA ARG A 220 8.36 8.34 12.28
C ARG A 220 7.11 9.18 12.03
N PHE A 221 6.22 9.20 13.02
CA PHE A 221 5.02 10.03 12.96
C PHE A 221 5.34 11.52 13.07
N PRO A 222 4.52 12.39 12.46
CA PRO A 222 3.26 12.09 11.77
C PRO A 222 3.43 11.70 10.28
N TYR A 223 2.47 10.94 9.77
CA TYR A 223 2.32 10.65 8.33
C TYR A 223 1.10 11.34 7.76
N ARG A 224 1.12 11.65 6.46
CA ARG A 224 0.00 12.25 5.75
C ARG A 224 -0.48 11.29 4.69
N VAL A 225 -1.80 11.15 4.58
CA VAL A 225 -2.42 10.37 3.53
C VAL A 225 -3.54 11.16 2.87
N SER A 226 -3.76 10.90 1.59
CA SER A 226 -4.87 11.38 0.78
C SER A 226 -5.28 10.29 -0.23
N LEU A 227 -6.20 10.60 -1.14
CA LEU A 227 -6.53 9.72 -2.25
C LEU A 227 -5.31 9.43 -3.14
N SER A 228 -4.45 10.42 -3.38
CA SER A 228 -3.27 10.28 -4.23
C SER A 228 -2.00 9.86 -3.49
N ASP A 229 -2.00 9.88 -2.15
CA ASP A 229 -0.82 9.62 -1.31
C ASP A 229 -1.20 8.62 -0.21
N ALA A 230 -0.94 7.34 -0.46
CA ALA A 230 -1.23 6.27 0.48
C ALA A 230 0.05 5.87 1.23
N GLU A 231 -0.08 5.54 2.51
CA GLU A 231 1.03 5.09 3.33
C GLU A 231 0.86 3.62 3.71
N THR A 232 1.93 2.84 3.56
CA THR A 232 1.96 1.42 3.93
C THR A 232 2.95 1.18 5.06
N PHE A 233 2.50 0.48 6.08
CA PHE A 233 3.27 0.12 7.26
C PHE A 233 3.39 -1.41 7.35
N LEU A 234 4.52 -1.90 7.86
CA LEU A 234 4.67 -3.29 8.31
C LEU A 234 4.91 -3.31 9.82
N VAL A 235 4.12 -4.09 10.55
CA VAL A 235 4.31 -4.37 11.97
C VAL A 235 4.63 -5.85 12.11
N ILE A 236 5.76 -6.16 12.75
CA ILE A 236 6.19 -7.52 13.06
C ILE A 236 5.93 -7.76 14.55
N GLY A 237 4.85 -8.46 14.86
CA GLY A 237 4.58 -8.94 16.22
C GLY A 237 5.41 -10.18 16.51
N TYR A 238 6.14 -10.20 17.62
CA TYR A 238 6.96 -11.35 18.01
C TYR A 238 6.80 -11.69 19.50
N THR A 239 7.01 -12.95 19.83
CA THR A 239 6.89 -13.47 21.20
C THR A 239 7.69 -14.75 21.35
N GLU A 240 8.23 -14.97 22.56
CA GLU A 240 8.73 -16.28 22.98
C GLU A 240 7.78 -16.98 23.95
N ASN A 241 6.99 -16.22 24.73
CA ASN A 241 6.37 -16.73 25.95
C ASN A 241 4.85 -16.91 25.90
N CYS A 242 4.15 -16.33 24.92
CA CYS A 242 2.70 -16.39 24.83
C CYS A 242 2.18 -16.97 23.51
N ASP A 243 1.02 -17.59 23.55
CA ASP A 243 0.08 -17.58 22.44
C ASP A 243 -0.75 -16.30 22.57
N CYS A 244 -0.40 -15.32 21.75
CA CYS A 244 -0.84 -13.95 21.86
C CYS A 244 -1.82 -13.58 20.75
N ASP A 245 -2.96 -13.01 21.15
CA ASP A 245 -3.89 -12.34 20.26
C ASP A 245 -3.67 -10.82 20.37
N TRP A 246 -3.45 -10.12 19.26
CA TRP A 246 -3.03 -8.72 19.25
C TRP A 246 -3.62 -7.93 18.07
N LYS A 247 -3.55 -6.60 18.15
CA LYS A 247 -4.04 -5.66 17.14
C LYS A 247 -3.15 -4.42 17.08
N VAL A 248 -3.30 -3.65 16.00
CA VAL A 248 -2.64 -2.34 15.87
C VAL A 248 -3.68 -1.24 16.01
N GLU A 249 -3.36 -0.18 16.74
CA GLU A 249 -4.17 1.03 16.90
C GLU A 249 -3.43 2.19 16.25
N VAL A 250 -4.08 2.90 15.32
CA VAL A 250 -3.51 4.08 14.65
C VAL A 250 -4.32 5.30 15.02
N ASP A 251 -3.66 6.30 15.59
CA ASP A 251 -4.28 7.59 15.86
C ASP A 251 -4.24 8.47 14.64
N TRP A 252 -5.32 9.23 14.44
CA TRP A 252 -5.49 10.08 13.29
C TRP A 252 -6.19 11.39 13.64
N ALA A 253 -5.94 12.39 12.80
CA ALA A 253 -6.61 13.68 12.81
C ALA A 253 -6.97 14.09 11.38
N ALA A 254 -8.22 14.49 11.14
CA ALA A 254 -8.69 14.94 9.84
C ALA A 254 -9.90 15.85 9.99
N GLN A 255 -9.90 16.99 9.29
CA GLN A 255 -11.04 17.92 9.20
C GLN A 255 -11.64 18.31 10.58
N GLY A 256 -10.79 18.51 11.60
CA GLY A 256 -11.21 18.86 12.96
C GLY A 256 -11.68 17.69 13.83
N ARG A 257 -11.69 16.46 13.29
CA ARG A 257 -11.92 15.22 14.05
C ARG A 257 -10.58 14.59 14.43
N ILE A 258 -10.55 13.95 15.59
CA ILE A 258 -9.47 13.06 16.03
C ILE A 258 -10.08 11.70 16.38
N GLY A 259 -9.31 10.63 16.24
CA GLY A 259 -9.76 9.30 16.61
C GLY A 259 -8.65 8.27 16.52
N THR A 260 -9.04 7.03 16.81
CA THR A 260 -8.18 5.86 16.70
C THR A 260 -8.89 4.83 15.84
N VAL A 261 -8.21 4.31 14.83
CA VAL A 261 -8.69 3.15 14.07
C VAL A 261 -7.99 1.89 14.58
N THR A 262 -8.76 0.80 14.72
CA THR A 262 -8.18 -0.53 14.96
C THR A 262 -7.88 -1.19 13.62
N VAL A 263 -6.67 -1.69 13.47
CA VAL A 263 -6.22 -2.51 12.36
C VAL A 263 -6.14 -3.95 12.88
N ASP A 264 -6.96 -4.82 12.29
CA ASP A 264 -7.13 -6.22 12.64
C ASP A 264 -7.42 -7.06 11.37
N ASP A 265 -7.57 -8.38 11.51
CA ASP A 265 -7.95 -9.28 10.42
C ASP A 265 -9.47 -9.39 10.32
N ALA A 266 -10.11 -8.39 9.70
CA ALA A 266 -11.55 -8.33 9.45
C ALA A 266 -12.39 -8.54 10.73
N GLY A 267 -12.05 -7.82 11.79
CA GLY A 267 -12.69 -7.87 13.11
C GLY A 267 -12.12 -8.92 14.06
N ARG A 268 -11.08 -9.67 13.64
CA ARG A 268 -10.38 -10.65 14.47
C ARG A 268 -8.97 -10.18 14.79
N PRO A 269 -8.50 -10.31 16.05
CA PRO A 269 -7.11 -10.02 16.35
C PRO A 269 -6.18 -10.95 15.58
N PHE A 270 -4.97 -10.47 15.30
CA PHE A 270 -3.87 -11.28 14.80
C PHE A 270 -3.42 -12.25 15.89
N ARG A 271 -2.96 -13.45 15.51
CA ARG A 271 -2.50 -14.47 16.45
C ARG A 271 -1.11 -14.97 16.06
N VAL A 272 -0.19 -14.94 17.03
CA VAL A 272 1.15 -15.52 16.93
C VAL A 272 1.50 -16.22 18.24
N THR A 273 2.24 -17.31 18.16
CA THR A 273 2.65 -18.07 19.34
C THR A 273 4.15 -18.09 19.56
N GLY A 274 4.55 -18.05 20.82
CA GLY A 274 5.92 -18.24 21.26
C GLY A 274 6.34 -19.71 21.27
N THR A 275 7.64 -19.93 21.34
CA THR A 275 8.23 -21.27 21.33
C THR A 275 8.70 -21.76 22.69
N ALA A 276 8.61 -20.96 23.77
CA ALA A 276 9.13 -21.33 25.09
C ALA A 276 8.52 -22.62 25.67
N GLY A 277 7.29 -22.98 25.25
CA GLY A 277 6.63 -24.23 25.65
C GLY A 277 7.03 -25.47 24.83
N VAL A 278 7.71 -25.28 23.69
CA VAL A 278 8.09 -26.34 22.75
C VAL A 278 9.08 -27.31 23.38
N HIS A 279 8.86 -28.61 23.17
CA HIS A 279 9.73 -29.68 23.67
C HIS A 279 10.52 -30.39 22.56
N THR A 280 10.20 -30.12 21.30
CA THR A 280 10.91 -30.66 20.13
C THR A 280 10.92 -29.64 19.02
N GLU A 281 12.08 -29.35 18.47
CA GLU A 281 12.27 -28.47 17.33
C GLU A 281 12.68 -29.29 16.12
N CYS A 282 11.98 -29.09 15.00
CA CYS A 282 12.22 -29.81 13.76
C CYS A 282 12.48 -28.83 12.63
N TRP A 283 13.59 -29.04 11.93
CA TRP A 283 14.00 -28.24 10.79
C TRP A 283 14.05 -29.12 9.54
N THR A 284 13.57 -28.60 8.41
CA THR A 284 13.74 -29.26 7.10
C THR A 284 14.75 -28.49 6.29
N SER A 285 15.92 -29.08 6.03
CA SER A 285 17.00 -28.44 5.27
C SER A 285 16.71 -28.41 3.76
N PRO A 286 17.39 -27.53 2.98
CA PRO A 286 17.21 -27.44 1.53
C PRO A 286 17.42 -28.74 0.75
N ASP A 287 18.23 -29.67 1.26
CA ASP A 287 18.44 -31.00 0.67
C ASP A 287 17.33 -32.02 1.03
N GLY A 288 16.32 -31.59 1.78
CA GLY A 288 15.17 -32.40 2.20
C GLY A 288 15.40 -33.20 3.48
N THR A 289 16.54 -33.03 4.16
CA THR A 289 16.79 -33.72 5.43
C THR A 289 15.94 -33.10 6.54
N GLU A 290 15.20 -33.95 7.27
CA GLU A 290 14.50 -33.53 8.48
C GLU A 290 15.37 -33.78 9.71
N GLU A 291 15.62 -32.72 10.48
CA GLU A 291 16.32 -32.79 11.76
C GLU A 291 15.40 -32.39 12.90
N CYS A 292 15.02 -33.34 13.74
CA CYS A 292 14.28 -33.08 14.97
C CYS A 292 15.17 -33.23 16.20
N ARG A 293 15.15 -32.25 17.11
CA ARG A 293 15.91 -32.25 18.36
C ARG A 293 15.00 -31.95 19.53
N ARG A 294 15.24 -32.62 20.66
CA ARG A 294 14.54 -32.32 21.91
C ARG A 294 15.11 -31.03 22.50
N ARG A 295 14.23 -30.14 22.97
CA ARG A 295 14.58 -28.91 23.68
C ARG A 295 14.70 -29.15 25.18
#